data_AF-A0A5P8AV60-F1
#
_entry.id   AF-A0A5P8AV60-F1
#
_cell.length_a   1.000
_cell.length_b   1.000
_cell.length_c   1.000
_cell.angle_alpha   90.00
_cell.angle_beta   90.00
_cell.angle_gamma   90.00
#
_symmetry.space_group_name_H-M   'P 1'
#
loop_
_entity.id
_entity.type
_entity.pdbx_description
1 polymer ?
#
loop_
_entity_poly.entity_id
_entity_poly.type
_entity_poly.pdbx_seq_one_letter_code
_entity_poly.pdbx_strand_id
1 'polypeptide(L)'
;MESVLKCLKTKKTEIKEKEHKTIFIKIENKNNRTLYHTKIMTDFYAFGINKKKNRLFILVRKLFNREKINEFHLFPLRNDDKFLGIYYSHRKPIKNVLRRYEENGIIKTATFSKVYYIEFRFKKGSVFCYVVGISYLLRKEKSHKKYYNSLIQTLSNLEKQVYEFYNIKLPDGGIITKWIEKNQK
;
A
#
# COMPACT_ATOMS: atom_id res chain seq x y z
N MET A 1 -17.85 18.57 39.22
CA MET A 1 -16.48 18.60 38.64
C MET A 1 -16.06 17.24 38.07
N GLU A 2 -16.49 16.11 38.63
CA GLU A 2 -16.17 14.76 38.15
C GLU A 2 -16.78 14.40 36.77
N SER A 3 -17.97 14.90 36.43
CA SER A 3 -18.63 14.61 35.14
C SER A 3 -17.86 15.16 33.94
N VAL A 4 -17.26 16.34 34.08
CA VAL A 4 -16.45 16.99 33.04
C VAL A 4 -15.12 16.25 32.85
N LEU A 5 -14.48 15.85 33.95
CA LEU A 5 -13.26 15.05 33.93
C LEU A 5 -13.47 13.65 33.32
N LYS A 6 -14.61 13.02 33.61
CA LYS A 6 -14.99 11.74 32.99
C LYS A 6 -15.20 11.91 31.49
N CYS A 7 -15.95 12.93 31.07
CA CYS A 7 -16.20 13.23 29.66
C CYS A 7 -14.93 13.60 28.87
N LEU A 8 -14.00 14.34 29.49
CA LEU A 8 -12.68 14.65 28.91
C LEU A 8 -11.82 13.39 28.80
N LYS A 9 -11.83 12.49 29.80
CA LYS A 9 -11.15 11.19 29.71
C LYS A 9 -11.73 10.34 28.59
N THR A 10 -13.06 10.23 28.48
CA THR A 10 -13.74 9.49 27.40
C THR A 10 -13.41 10.07 26.02
N LYS A 11 -13.44 11.40 25.87
CA LYS A 11 -13.00 12.07 24.64
C LYS A 11 -11.52 11.80 24.34
N LYS A 12 -10.64 11.78 25.35
CA LYS A 12 -9.22 11.44 25.17
C LYS A 12 -9.02 10.00 24.72
N THR A 13 -9.82 9.04 25.24
CA THR A 13 -9.81 7.65 24.78
C THR A 13 -10.41 7.51 23.38
N GLU A 14 -11.51 8.18 23.05
CA GLU A 14 -12.08 8.22 21.69
C GLU A 14 -11.13 8.85 20.68
N ILE A 15 -10.42 9.92 21.08
CA ILE A 15 -9.38 10.56 20.26
C ILE A 15 -8.21 9.59 20.04
N LYS A 16 -7.75 8.89 21.09
CA LYS A 16 -6.71 7.84 20.98
C LYS A 16 -7.15 6.64 20.12
N GLU A 17 -8.42 6.21 20.21
CA GLU A 17 -8.96 5.14 19.37
C GLU A 17 -9.09 5.55 17.90
N LYS A 18 -9.40 6.83 17.63
CA LYS A 18 -9.39 7.41 16.27
C LYS A 18 -7.97 7.56 15.72
N GLU A 19 -6.99 7.91 16.55
CA GLU A 19 -5.57 8.03 16.15
C GLU A 19 -4.98 6.69 15.64
N HIS A 20 -5.53 5.53 16.02
CA HIS A 20 -5.08 4.21 15.57
C HIS A 20 -5.73 3.69 14.26
N LYS A 21 -6.69 4.40 13.65
CA LYS A 21 -7.48 3.94 12.48
C LYS A 21 -6.85 4.22 11.11
N THR A 22 -5.71 4.89 11.02
CA THR A 22 -5.12 5.19 9.71
C THR A 22 -4.35 3.99 9.15
N ILE A 23 -4.39 3.85 7.82
CA ILE A 23 -3.58 2.87 7.08
C ILE A 23 -2.09 3.24 7.06
N PHE A 24 -1.75 4.51 7.32
CA PHE A 24 -0.40 5.03 7.29
C PHE A 24 0.32 4.80 8.62
N ILE A 25 1.49 4.16 8.57
CA ILE A 25 2.35 3.90 9.72
C ILE A 25 3.31 5.06 9.99
N LYS A 26 3.62 5.84 8.96
CA LYS A 26 4.55 6.96 9.03
C LYS A 26 4.21 7.98 7.95
N ILE A 27 4.32 9.26 8.29
CA ILE A 27 4.25 10.38 7.37
C ILE A 27 5.51 11.21 7.61
N GLU A 28 6.30 11.45 6.57
CA GLU A 28 7.57 12.16 6.66
C GLU A 28 7.52 13.40 5.77
N ASN A 29 8.11 14.50 6.21
CA ASN A 29 8.40 15.64 5.36
C ASN A 29 9.90 15.68 5.10
N LYS A 30 10.30 15.52 3.84
CA LYS A 30 11.70 15.53 3.40
C LYS A 30 11.83 16.42 2.18
N ASN A 31 12.66 17.45 2.25
CA ASN A 31 12.92 18.38 1.14
C ASN A 31 11.63 18.97 0.54
N ASN A 32 10.72 19.47 1.39
CA ASN A 32 9.39 19.96 1.00
C ASN A 32 8.51 18.94 0.26
N ARG A 33 8.82 17.63 0.38
CA ARG A 33 7.98 16.54 -0.12
C ARG A 33 7.39 15.74 1.04
N THR A 34 6.08 15.50 1.00
CA THR A 34 5.41 14.65 2.00
C THR A 34 5.36 13.21 1.53
N LEU A 35 5.96 12.31 2.31
CA LEU A 35 6.03 10.88 2.05
C LEU A 35 5.09 10.14 3.00
N TYR A 36 4.10 9.46 2.43
CA TYR A 36 3.14 8.65 3.17
C TYR A 36 3.53 7.18 3.06
N HIS A 37 3.60 6.51 4.19
CA HIS A 37 3.98 5.10 4.25
C HIS A 37 2.85 4.27 4.86
N THR A 38 2.30 3.31 4.12
CA THR A 38 1.27 2.42 4.66
C THR A 38 1.86 1.42 5.65
N LYS A 39 1.00 0.78 6.44
CA LYS A 39 1.31 -0.50 7.08
C LYS A 39 1.59 -1.55 6.00
N ILE A 40 2.26 -2.64 6.36
CA ILE A 40 2.48 -3.78 5.46
C ILE A 40 1.15 -4.51 5.26
N MET A 41 0.78 -4.73 4.00
CA MET A 41 -0.47 -5.38 3.59
C MET A 41 -0.19 -6.70 2.88
N THR A 42 -1.21 -7.55 2.78
CA THR A 42 -1.09 -8.84 2.09
C THR A 42 -1.10 -8.63 0.58
N ASP A 43 -2.19 -8.10 0.05
CA ASP A 43 -2.49 -7.91 -1.38
C ASP A 43 -3.66 -6.92 -1.55
N PHE A 44 -3.96 -6.59 -2.81
CA PHE A 44 -5.09 -5.74 -3.19
C PHE A 44 -6.41 -6.52 -3.09
N TYR A 45 -7.45 -5.83 -2.65
CA TYR A 45 -8.82 -6.34 -2.61
C TYR A 45 -9.64 -5.78 -3.78
N ALA A 46 -9.71 -4.44 -3.87
CA ALA A 46 -10.38 -3.74 -4.95
C ALA A 46 -9.84 -2.31 -5.07
N PHE A 47 -10.03 -1.69 -6.23
CA PHE A 47 -9.70 -0.29 -6.47
C PHE A 47 -10.57 0.23 -7.61
N GLY A 48 -10.74 1.54 -7.67
CA GLY A 48 -11.70 2.16 -8.57
C GLY A 48 -11.61 3.68 -8.60
N ILE A 49 -11.93 4.26 -9.75
CA ILE A 49 -12.19 5.70 -9.86
C ILE A 49 -13.62 5.98 -9.38
N ASN A 50 -13.75 6.69 -8.26
CA ASN A 50 -15.03 7.22 -7.82
C ASN A 50 -15.24 8.61 -8.42
N LYS A 51 -15.92 8.67 -9.58
CA LYS A 51 -16.22 9.92 -10.28
C LYS A 51 -17.03 10.90 -9.42
N LYS A 52 -18.01 10.40 -8.63
CA LYS A 52 -18.85 11.23 -7.75
C LYS A 52 -18.06 11.94 -6.66
N LYS A 53 -17.06 11.26 -6.08
CA LYS A 53 -16.20 11.81 -5.00
C LYS A 53 -14.87 12.36 -5.51
N ASN A 54 -14.68 12.39 -6.83
CA ASN A 54 -13.45 12.77 -7.52
C ASN A 54 -12.18 12.21 -6.84
N ARG A 55 -12.13 10.88 -6.64
CA ARG A 55 -11.01 10.20 -5.97
C ARG A 55 -10.84 8.78 -6.50
N LEU A 56 -9.62 8.29 -6.53
CA LEU A 56 -9.34 6.88 -6.78
C LEU A 56 -9.17 6.17 -5.44
N PHE A 57 -9.96 5.14 -5.18
CA PHE A 57 -9.86 4.37 -3.94
C PHE A 57 -9.04 3.10 -4.14
N ILE A 58 -8.30 2.72 -3.09
CA ILE A 58 -7.49 1.50 -3.05
C ILE A 58 -7.81 0.76 -1.75
N LEU A 59 -8.38 -0.43 -1.88
CA LEU A 59 -8.69 -1.37 -0.80
C LEU A 59 -7.65 -2.47 -0.76
N VAL A 60 -7.07 -2.70 0.41
CA VAL A 60 -5.99 -3.68 0.63
C VAL A 60 -6.28 -4.54 1.86
N ARG A 61 -5.94 -5.84 1.78
CA ARG A 61 -6.15 -6.79 2.88
C ARG A 61 -5.06 -6.68 3.93
N LYS A 62 -5.42 -6.70 5.21
CA LYS A 62 -4.45 -6.68 6.31
C LYS A 62 -3.54 -7.91 6.28
N LEU A 63 -2.33 -7.75 6.82
CA LEU A 63 -1.29 -8.78 6.81
C LEU A 63 -1.68 -10.06 7.57
N PHE A 64 -2.29 -9.92 8.75
CA PHE A 64 -2.60 -11.05 9.66
C PHE A 64 -4.08 -11.43 9.71
N ASN A 65 -4.93 -10.72 8.97
CA ASN A 65 -6.34 -11.04 8.85
C ASN A 65 -6.81 -10.59 7.46
N ARG A 66 -6.99 -11.57 6.56
CA ARG A 66 -7.35 -11.31 5.17
C ARG A 66 -8.79 -10.82 4.97
N GLU A 67 -9.67 -11.05 5.95
CA GLU A 67 -11.06 -10.57 5.95
C GLU A 67 -11.13 -9.08 6.28
N LYS A 68 -10.15 -8.58 7.06
CA LYS A 68 -10.07 -7.15 7.39
C LYS A 68 -9.40 -6.38 6.26
N ILE A 69 -10.14 -5.41 5.74
CA ILE A 69 -9.71 -4.51 4.67
C ILE A 69 -9.35 -3.14 5.25
N ASN A 70 -8.32 -2.51 4.69
CA ASN A 70 -8.01 -1.10 4.89
C ASN A 70 -8.15 -0.35 3.55
N GLU A 71 -8.44 0.94 3.64
CA GLU A 71 -8.55 1.79 2.46
C GLU A 71 -7.66 3.02 2.55
N PHE A 72 -7.23 3.51 1.38
CA PHE A 72 -6.72 4.87 1.20
C PHE A 72 -7.12 5.37 -0.18
N HIS A 73 -7.07 6.69 -0.36
CA HIS A 73 -7.47 7.32 -1.61
C HIS A 73 -6.33 8.13 -2.20
N LEU A 74 -6.27 8.12 -3.53
CA LEU A 74 -5.53 9.10 -4.31
C LEU A 74 -6.50 10.21 -4.74
N PHE A 75 -6.03 11.45 -4.67
CA PHE A 75 -6.83 12.64 -4.91
C PHE A 75 -6.39 13.36 -6.20
N PRO A 76 -7.26 14.20 -6.78
CA PRO A 76 -6.91 15.03 -7.91
C PRO A 76 -5.74 15.95 -7.57
N LEU A 77 -4.93 16.25 -8.58
CA LEU A 77 -3.80 17.18 -8.43
C LEU A 77 -4.32 18.58 -8.08
N ARG A 78 -3.60 19.27 -7.20
CA ARG A 78 -3.89 20.66 -6.83
C ARG A 78 -2.62 21.50 -7.01
N ASN A 79 -2.80 22.78 -7.33
CA ASN A 79 -1.70 23.73 -7.50
C ASN A 79 -0.70 23.25 -8.58
N ASP A 80 0.59 23.46 -8.37
CA ASP A 80 1.68 23.07 -9.26
C ASP A 80 2.18 21.62 -9.04
N ASP A 81 1.42 20.77 -8.33
CA ASP A 81 1.77 19.35 -8.15
C ASP A 81 1.54 18.54 -9.44
N LYS A 82 2.31 17.47 -9.61
CA LYS A 82 2.27 16.64 -10.82
C LYS A 82 2.41 15.18 -10.43
N PHE A 83 1.60 14.32 -11.05
CA PHE A 83 1.84 12.87 -10.98
C PHE A 83 3.04 12.51 -11.84
N LEU A 84 4.05 11.87 -11.24
CA LEU A 84 5.31 11.50 -11.88
C LEU A 84 5.36 10.00 -12.25
N GLY A 85 4.30 9.26 -11.95
CA GLY A 85 4.16 7.85 -12.30
C GLY A 85 4.18 6.88 -11.13
N ILE A 86 4.11 5.60 -11.48
CA ILE A 86 4.17 4.46 -10.55
C ILE A 86 5.58 3.88 -10.58
N TYR A 87 6.10 3.51 -9.40
CA TYR A 87 7.39 2.84 -9.26
C TYR A 87 7.28 1.63 -8.33
N TYR A 88 7.87 0.50 -8.72
CA TYR A 88 7.97 -0.68 -7.87
C TYR A 88 9.39 -0.82 -7.34
N SER A 89 9.51 -1.14 -6.05
CA SER A 89 10.80 -1.38 -5.42
C SER A 89 10.62 -2.10 -4.08
N HIS A 90 11.71 -2.28 -3.34
CA HIS A 90 11.72 -2.86 -2.01
C HIS A 90 12.61 -2.07 -1.06
N ARG A 91 12.36 -2.20 0.24
CA ARG A 91 13.21 -1.63 1.30
C ARG A 91 13.12 -2.45 2.58
N LYS A 92 13.97 -2.14 3.55
CA LYS A 92 13.78 -2.63 4.93
C LYS A 92 12.47 -2.08 5.50
N PRO A 93 11.69 -2.87 6.26
CA PRO A 93 10.48 -2.40 6.91
C PRO A 93 10.73 -1.16 7.79
N ILE A 94 9.77 -0.23 7.81
CA ILE A 94 9.84 0.96 8.67
C ILE A 94 9.71 0.58 10.15
N LYS A 95 8.85 -0.40 10.44
CA LYS A 95 8.74 -1.06 11.74
C LYS A 95 8.87 -2.56 11.52
N ASN A 96 9.61 -3.23 12.41
CA ASN A 96 9.71 -4.68 12.38
C ASN A 96 8.33 -5.28 12.64
N VAL A 97 7.91 -6.16 11.74
CA VAL A 97 6.64 -6.89 11.85
C VAL A 97 6.97 -8.37 12.04
N LEU A 98 6.53 -8.92 13.17
CA LEU A 98 6.73 -10.32 13.51
C LEU A 98 5.67 -11.18 12.82
N ARG A 99 6.10 -12.08 11.95
CA ARG A 99 5.26 -13.13 11.37
C ARG A 99 5.41 -14.38 12.20
N ARG A 100 4.30 -14.89 12.74
CA ARG A 100 4.23 -16.22 13.36
C ARG A 100 3.83 -17.24 12.30
N TYR A 101 4.50 -18.37 12.27
CA TYR A 101 4.13 -19.51 11.45
C TYR A 101 4.44 -20.80 12.19
N GLU A 102 3.70 -21.85 11.88
CA GLU A 102 3.92 -23.16 12.46
C GLU A 102 4.74 -24.00 11.49
N GLU A 103 5.75 -24.67 12.01
CA GLU A 103 6.57 -25.63 11.27
C GLU A 103 6.81 -26.83 12.18
N ASN A 104 6.29 -27.99 11.77
CA ASN A 104 6.37 -29.26 12.53
C ASN A 104 5.84 -29.15 13.98
N GLY A 105 4.72 -28.44 14.19
CA GLY A 105 4.13 -28.26 15.52
C GLY A 105 4.80 -27.19 16.39
N ILE A 106 5.88 -26.54 15.92
CA ILE A 106 6.59 -25.48 16.64
C ILE A 106 6.23 -24.11 16.06
N ILE A 107 5.77 -23.20 16.92
CA ILE A 107 5.53 -21.80 16.54
C ILE A 107 6.87 -21.09 16.38
N LYS A 108 7.21 -20.72 15.15
CA LYS A 108 8.37 -19.90 14.82
C LYS A 108 7.96 -18.45 14.57
N THR A 109 8.83 -17.53 14.93
CA THR A 109 8.69 -16.10 14.65
C THR A 109 9.78 -15.65 13.67
N ALA A 110 9.39 -14.96 12.62
CA ALA A 110 10.32 -14.36 11.67
C ALA A 110 9.98 -12.89 11.42
N THR A 111 11.01 -12.08 11.19
CA THR A 111 10.86 -10.69 10.74
C THR A 111 11.04 -10.60 9.23
N PHE A 112 10.37 -9.64 8.60
CA PHE A 112 10.60 -9.32 7.19
C PHE A 112 11.97 -8.65 7.01
N SER A 113 12.89 -9.29 6.28
CA SER A 113 14.19 -8.69 5.93
C SER A 113 14.05 -7.56 4.89
N LYS A 114 13.06 -7.68 4.01
CA LYS A 114 12.65 -6.66 3.04
C LYS A 114 11.15 -6.70 2.80
N VAL A 115 10.57 -5.56 2.43
CA VAL A 115 9.19 -5.41 2.02
C VAL A 115 9.13 -4.70 0.68
N TYR A 116 8.26 -5.18 -0.20
CA TYR A 116 8.02 -4.62 -1.53
C TYR A 116 6.89 -3.61 -1.48
N TYR A 117 6.95 -2.62 -2.36
CA TYR A 117 5.95 -1.57 -2.43
C TYR A 117 5.71 -1.10 -3.86
N ILE A 118 4.52 -0.51 -4.03
CA ILE A 118 4.19 0.38 -5.13
C ILE A 118 4.25 1.83 -4.61
N GLU A 119 4.97 2.69 -5.31
CA GLU A 119 5.07 4.12 -5.03
C GLU A 119 4.23 4.88 -6.05
N PHE A 120 3.25 5.62 -5.57
CA PHE A 120 2.55 6.64 -6.35
C PHE A 120 3.31 7.95 -6.16
N ARG A 121 4.10 8.35 -7.16
CA ARG A 121 5.03 9.47 -7.04
C ARG A 121 4.39 10.75 -7.55
N PHE A 122 4.53 11.82 -6.76
CA PHE A 122 4.12 13.17 -7.11
C PHE A 122 5.31 14.14 -6.98
N LYS A 123 5.23 15.31 -7.61
CA LYS A 123 6.24 16.36 -7.47
C LYS A 123 6.39 16.76 -5.99
N LYS A 124 5.28 16.96 -5.28
CA LYS A 124 5.25 17.39 -3.87
C LYS A 124 5.17 16.28 -2.84
N GLY A 125 5.12 15.01 -3.27
CA GLY A 125 4.97 13.93 -2.31
C GLY A 125 5.02 12.55 -2.92
N SER A 126 4.83 11.52 -2.11
CA SER A 126 4.72 10.14 -2.59
C SER A 126 3.92 9.29 -1.62
N VAL A 127 3.17 8.33 -2.14
CA VAL A 127 2.46 7.34 -1.34
C VAL A 127 3.09 5.97 -1.57
N PHE A 128 3.70 5.42 -0.54
CA PHE A 128 4.29 4.08 -0.54
C PHE A 128 3.31 3.07 0.04
N CYS A 129 2.75 2.23 -0.83
CA CYS A 129 1.86 1.15 -0.45
C CYS A 129 2.63 -0.17 -0.39
N TYR A 130 2.85 -0.69 0.82
CA TYR A 130 3.63 -1.90 1.07
C TYR A 130 2.77 -3.15 0.97
N VAL A 131 3.15 -4.07 0.07
CA VAL A 131 2.35 -5.26 -0.24
C VAL A 131 3.26 -6.49 -0.34
N VAL A 132 3.02 -7.49 0.51
CA VAL A 132 3.82 -8.73 0.54
C VAL A 132 3.65 -9.54 -0.74
N GLY A 133 2.43 -9.56 -1.31
CA GLY A 133 2.12 -10.30 -2.54
C GLY A 133 3.04 -9.96 -3.71
N ILE A 134 3.54 -8.72 -3.82
CA ILE A 134 4.45 -8.30 -4.90
C ILE A 134 5.73 -9.16 -4.93
N SER A 135 6.22 -9.61 -3.77
CA SER A 135 7.39 -10.50 -3.70
C SER A 135 7.21 -11.83 -4.44
N TYR A 136 5.96 -12.28 -4.58
CA TYR A 136 5.63 -13.52 -5.28
C TYR A 136 5.94 -13.43 -6.78
N LEU A 137 5.88 -12.23 -7.36
CA LEU A 137 6.10 -12.02 -8.79
C LEU A 137 7.56 -12.17 -9.21
N LEU A 138 8.49 -12.05 -8.26
CA LEU A 138 9.92 -12.18 -8.52
C LEU A 138 10.42 -13.63 -8.46
N ARG A 139 9.54 -14.59 -8.14
CA ARG A 139 9.86 -16.01 -8.04
C ARG A 139 9.57 -16.68 -9.37
N LYS A 140 10.58 -16.90 -10.21
CA LYS A 140 10.42 -17.49 -11.55
C LYS A 140 9.78 -18.86 -11.51
N GLU A 141 10.06 -19.66 -10.49
CA GLU A 141 9.47 -20.98 -10.29
C GLU A 141 7.96 -20.93 -9.99
N LYS A 142 7.39 -19.74 -9.72
CA LYS A 142 5.95 -19.56 -9.44
C LYS A 142 5.18 -18.93 -10.60
N SER A 143 5.84 -18.59 -11.71
CA SER A 143 5.19 -17.93 -12.87
C SER A 143 4.03 -18.72 -13.47
N HIS A 144 4.10 -20.06 -13.42
CA HIS A 144 3.05 -20.95 -13.90
C HIS A 144 1.80 -21.01 -13.00
N LYS A 145 1.83 -20.43 -11.80
CA LYS A 145 0.71 -20.52 -10.86
C LYS A 145 -0.39 -19.53 -11.20
N LYS A 146 -1.65 -19.95 -11.10
CA LYS A 146 -2.85 -19.09 -11.31
C LYS A 146 -2.79 -17.78 -10.52
N TYR A 147 -2.30 -17.84 -9.28
CA TYR A 147 -2.15 -16.64 -8.43
C TYR A 147 -1.17 -15.61 -9.01
N TYR A 148 -0.08 -16.06 -9.66
CA TYR A 148 0.90 -15.20 -10.30
C TYR A 148 0.25 -14.34 -11.38
N ASN A 149 -0.45 -14.99 -12.31
CA ASN A 149 -1.14 -14.31 -13.42
C ASN A 149 -2.25 -13.39 -12.91
N SER A 150 -3.00 -13.83 -11.90
CA SER A 150 -4.05 -13.01 -11.27
C SER A 150 -3.48 -11.74 -10.62
N LEU A 151 -2.32 -11.85 -9.96
CA LEU A 151 -1.66 -10.71 -9.34
C LEU A 151 -1.09 -9.72 -10.36
N ILE A 152 -0.48 -10.22 -11.46
CA ILE A 152 -0.05 -9.36 -12.57
C ILE A 152 -1.25 -8.61 -13.15
N GLN A 153 -2.32 -9.31 -13.48
CA GLN A 153 -3.51 -8.68 -14.06
C GLN A 153 -4.09 -7.60 -13.14
N THR A 154 -4.11 -7.88 -11.84
CA THR A 154 -4.60 -6.93 -10.82
C THR A 154 -3.72 -5.68 -10.76
N LEU A 155 -2.40 -5.82 -10.75
CA LEU A 155 -1.47 -4.69 -10.75
C LEU A 155 -1.50 -3.90 -12.05
N SER A 156 -1.56 -4.56 -13.20
CA SER A 156 -1.71 -3.91 -14.50
C SER A 156 -3.02 -3.14 -14.61
N ASN A 157 -4.12 -3.66 -14.05
CA ASN A 157 -5.38 -2.94 -13.99
C ASN A 157 -5.32 -1.74 -13.04
N LEU A 158 -4.62 -1.86 -11.91
CA LEU A 158 -4.38 -0.74 -10.99
C LEU A 158 -3.60 0.37 -11.69
N GLU A 159 -2.53 0.02 -12.41
CA GLU A 159 -1.74 0.99 -13.19
C GLU A 159 -2.61 1.74 -14.18
N LYS A 160 -3.40 1.03 -14.99
CA LYS A 160 -4.32 1.64 -15.96
C LYS A 160 -5.26 2.64 -15.30
N GLN A 161 -5.92 2.26 -14.21
CA GLN A 161 -6.86 3.15 -13.52
C GLN A 161 -6.19 4.37 -12.88
N VAL A 162 -4.98 4.22 -12.34
CA VAL A 162 -4.25 5.36 -11.76
C VAL A 162 -3.82 6.34 -12.86
N TYR A 163 -3.33 5.83 -13.98
CA TYR A 163 -2.94 6.65 -15.12
C TYR A 163 -4.15 7.33 -15.78
N GLU A 164 -5.27 6.63 -15.91
CA GLU A 164 -6.56 7.19 -16.36
C GLU A 164 -7.03 8.30 -15.40
N PHE A 165 -6.99 8.06 -14.09
CA PHE A 165 -7.41 9.05 -13.09
C PHE A 165 -6.63 10.36 -13.16
N TYR A 166 -5.34 10.29 -13.50
CA TYR A 166 -4.48 11.46 -13.67
C TYR A 166 -4.39 11.96 -15.12
N ASN A 167 -5.16 11.37 -16.05
CA ASN A 167 -5.18 11.71 -17.46
C ASN A 167 -3.77 11.69 -18.12
N ILE A 168 -2.99 10.67 -17.79
CA ILE A 168 -1.63 10.46 -18.32
C ILE A 168 -1.59 9.13 -19.07
N LYS A 169 -0.88 9.08 -20.21
CA LYS A 169 -0.70 7.84 -20.96
C LYS A 169 0.19 6.87 -20.18
N LEU A 170 -0.31 5.64 -19.96
CA LEU A 170 0.48 4.56 -19.38
C LEU A 170 1.59 4.15 -20.37
N PRO A 171 2.86 3.96 -19.93
CA PRO A 171 3.92 3.49 -20.81
C PRO A 171 3.62 2.13 -21.42
N ASP A 172 4.00 1.95 -22.68
CA ASP A 172 3.80 0.68 -23.40
C ASP A 172 4.50 -0.48 -22.69
N GLY A 173 3.83 -1.63 -22.63
CA GLY A 173 4.30 -2.83 -21.91
C GLY A 173 3.99 -2.85 -20.40
N GLY A 174 3.49 -1.75 -19.82
CA GLY A 174 3.16 -1.68 -18.39
C GLY A 174 4.40 -1.60 -17.48
N ILE A 175 4.21 -1.07 -16.28
CA ILE A 175 5.34 -0.78 -15.37
C ILE A 175 5.69 -2.04 -14.59
N ILE A 176 4.70 -2.80 -14.14
CA ILE A 176 4.87 -4.03 -13.38
C ILE A 176 5.57 -5.10 -14.21
N THR A 177 5.21 -5.29 -15.48
CA THR A 177 5.83 -6.28 -16.36
C THR A 177 7.32 -6.00 -16.54
N LYS A 178 7.66 -4.75 -16.92
CA LYS A 178 9.05 -4.30 -17.04
C LYS A 178 9.84 -4.44 -15.74
N TRP A 179 9.19 -4.16 -14.60
CA TRP A 179 9.83 -4.31 -13.31
C TRP A 179 10.10 -5.78 -12.96
N ILE A 180 9.16 -6.69 -13.26
CA ILE A 180 9.34 -8.13 -13.07
C ILE A 180 10.49 -8.62 -13.95
N GLU A 181 10.48 -8.34 -15.25
CA GLU A 181 11.52 -8.77 -16.20
C GLU A 181 12.93 -8.38 -15.73
N LYS A 182 13.08 -7.16 -15.19
CA LYS A 182 14.37 -6.66 -14.68
C LYS A 182 14.81 -7.31 -13.36
N ASN A 183 13.88 -7.76 -12.52
CA ASN A 183 14.18 -8.15 -11.13
C ASN A 183 13.91 -9.63 -10.83
N GLN A 184 13.29 -10.36 -11.75
CA GLN A 184 13.04 -11.78 -11.62
C GLN A 184 14.37 -12.52 -11.69
N LYS A 185 14.62 -13.36 -10.69
CA LYS A 185 15.78 -14.25 -10.62
C LYS A 185 15.32 -15.67 -10.88
#